data_AF-A0A2Z6RAZ4-F1
#
_entry.id   AF-A0A2Z6RAZ4-F1
#
_cell.length_a   1.000
_cell.length_b   1.000
_cell.length_c   1.000
_cell.angle_alpha   90.00
_cell.angle_beta   90.00
_cell.angle_gamma   90.00
#
_symmetry.space_group_name_H-M   'P 1'
#
loop_
_entity.id
_entity.type
_entity.pdbx_description
1 polymer ?
#
loop_
_entity_poly.entity_id
_entity_poly.type
_entity_poly.pdbx_seq_one_letter_code
_entity_poly.pdbx_strand_id
1 'polypeptide(L)'
;MKPFILLIGLFGLLIVNVNAQLTCEKFFNVSLCNDCQQEVWNSEHGSSTCTFFTKIYGEIQYDPYAFDYNLTSYDQAVKNICSIDFSCTYEEDKQIWERIEEKCATELTTYVDWSANPLSLESTIVEPYAAVLLFFFTVPEYSSLCHKTSSGELCGIESIRPLVDWLKQEIPEGKINFSYDFLFVYKEDGTRIEIPVEFRSSCGECGKNMMKVYKNWMDQHAVPDLIVNNMFGGSLKRVQDYFSCPILISNSLNIS
;
A
#
# COMPACT_ATOMS: atom_id res chain seq x y z
N MET A 1 -22.68 -6.58 -5.91
CA MET A 1 -21.59 -5.65 -5.55
C MET A 1 -20.56 -6.43 -4.76
N LYS A 2 -19.39 -6.67 -5.35
CA LYS A 2 -18.30 -7.46 -4.75
C LYS A 2 -17.01 -6.63 -4.90
N PRO A 3 -16.29 -6.29 -3.81
CA PRO A 3 -14.91 -5.76 -3.91
C PRO A 3 -13.99 -6.92 -4.37
N PHE A 4 -12.74 -6.73 -4.82
CA PHE A 4 -11.52 -6.69 -3.99
C PHE A 4 -10.26 -6.49 -4.84
N ILE A 5 -9.18 -6.08 -4.17
CA ILE A 5 -8.10 -5.22 -4.64
C ILE A 5 -6.75 -5.68 -4.10
N LEU A 6 -5.74 -5.60 -4.96
CA LEU A 6 -4.33 -5.80 -4.70
C LEU A 6 -3.71 -4.70 -3.81
N LEU A 7 -2.86 -5.10 -2.86
CA LEU A 7 -2.05 -4.18 -2.04
C LEU A 7 -0.92 -3.49 -2.78
N ILE A 8 -0.80 -3.66 -4.10
CA ILE A 8 0.14 -2.90 -4.95
C ILE A 8 -0.26 -1.42 -5.07
N GLY A 9 -1.29 -1.03 -4.32
CA GLY A 9 -1.80 0.30 -4.30
C GLY A 9 -1.38 1.27 -3.17
N LEU A 10 -0.98 0.88 -1.97
CA LEU A 10 -0.58 1.95 -1.01
C LEU A 10 0.59 2.83 -1.54
N PHE A 11 1.24 2.33 -2.57
CA PHE A 11 2.34 2.82 -3.38
C PHE A 11 2.17 4.17 -4.11
N GLY A 12 1.05 4.87 -4.00
CA GLY A 12 0.91 6.21 -4.59
C GLY A 12 1.22 7.39 -3.65
N LEU A 13 1.35 7.17 -2.34
CA LEU A 13 0.74 8.16 -1.42
C LEU A 13 1.62 8.76 -0.32
N LEU A 14 2.93 8.57 -0.32
CA LEU A 14 3.83 9.13 0.71
C LEU A 14 5.10 9.75 0.11
N ILE A 15 5.00 10.79 -0.73
CA ILE A 15 6.21 11.47 -1.23
C ILE A 15 6.07 12.99 -1.07
N VAL A 16 6.73 13.51 -0.04
CA VAL A 16 7.05 14.94 0.03
C VAL A 16 8.50 15.15 -0.41
N ASN A 17 8.66 15.95 -1.44
CA ASN A 17 9.85 16.63 -1.96
C ASN A 17 11.17 16.50 -1.13
N VAL A 18 12.10 15.60 -1.51
CA VAL A 18 13.31 15.27 -0.70
C VAL A 18 14.58 16.06 -1.11
N ASN A 19 14.49 17.07 -1.98
CA ASN A 19 15.65 17.98 -2.20
C ASN A 19 15.76 19.10 -1.16
N ALA A 20 14.82 19.18 -0.23
CA ALA A 20 15.01 19.88 1.03
C ALA A 20 15.18 18.82 2.12
N GLN A 21 15.98 19.11 3.14
CA GLN A 21 15.95 18.35 4.39
C GLN A 21 14.48 18.27 4.82
N LEU A 22 13.88 17.10 4.60
CA LEU A 22 12.46 16.89 4.80
C LEU A 22 12.30 16.84 6.32
N THR A 23 11.46 17.72 6.83
CA THR A 23 11.12 17.76 8.26
C THR A 23 9.71 17.23 8.40
N CYS A 24 9.36 16.78 9.61
CA CYS A 24 8.01 16.36 9.93
C CYS A 24 6.98 17.43 9.50
N GLU A 25 7.26 18.71 9.76
CA GLU A 25 6.39 19.84 9.40
C GLU A 25 6.13 19.94 7.90
N LYS A 26 7.17 19.72 7.09
CA LYS A 26 7.03 19.74 5.62
C LYS A 26 6.25 18.54 5.11
N PHE A 27 6.49 17.37 5.70
CA PHE A 27 5.79 16.15 5.36
C PHE A 27 4.29 16.28 5.59
N PHE A 28 3.89 16.78 6.77
CA PHE A 28 2.49 16.98 7.13
C PHE A 28 1.89 18.32 6.66
N ASN A 29 2.70 19.22 6.10
CA ASN A 29 2.31 20.59 5.75
C ASN A 29 1.68 21.35 6.93
N VAL A 30 2.32 21.29 8.10
CA VAL A 30 1.90 21.96 9.34
C VAL A 30 2.99 22.90 9.85
N SER A 31 2.63 23.83 10.75
CA SER A 31 3.62 24.73 11.35
C SER A 31 4.49 24.08 12.42
N LEU A 32 3.97 23.04 13.07
CA LEU A 32 4.63 22.28 14.13
C LEU A 32 4.02 20.88 14.19
N CYS A 33 4.85 19.84 14.22
CA CYS A 33 4.35 18.49 14.42
C CYS A 33 3.88 18.24 15.84
N ASN A 34 2.71 17.60 15.98
CA ASN A 34 2.22 17.04 17.22
C ASN A 34 2.88 15.67 17.51
N ASP A 35 2.56 15.08 18.66
CA ASP A 35 3.12 13.78 19.08
C ASP A 35 2.81 12.65 18.08
N CYS A 36 1.61 12.61 17.51
CA CYS A 36 1.22 11.62 16.50
C CYS A 36 2.08 11.73 15.24
N GLN A 37 2.13 12.94 14.67
CA GLN A 37 2.88 13.24 13.46
C GLN A 37 4.37 12.94 13.65
N GLN A 38 4.91 13.27 14.82
CA GLN A 38 6.30 12.97 15.14
C GLN A 38 6.56 11.46 15.23
N GLU A 39 5.64 10.68 15.80
CA GLU A 39 5.79 9.22 15.89
C GLU A 39 5.73 8.56 14.51
N VAL A 40 4.79 8.97 13.64
CA VAL A 40 4.71 8.50 12.24
C VAL A 40 6.01 8.84 11.52
N TRP A 41 6.44 10.10 11.57
CA TRP A 41 7.68 10.57 10.96
C TRP A 41 8.90 9.75 11.40
N ASN A 42 9.06 9.56 12.71
CA ASN A 42 10.18 8.82 13.29
C ASN A 42 10.15 7.33 12.90
N SER A 43 8.97 6.74 12.79
CA SER A 43 8.80 5.33 12.42
C SER A 43 9.22 5.09 10.98
N GLU A 44 8.85 6.00 10.07
CA GLU A 44 9.17 5.89 8.65
C GLU A 44 10.62 6.27 8.33
N HIS A 45 11.16 7.29 9.00
CA HIS A 45 12.50 7.84 8.69
C HIS A 45 13.58 7.39 9.68
N GLY A 46 13.23 6.51 10.62
CA GLY A 46 14.15 5.92 11.59
C GLY A 46 15.03 4.81 11.01
N SER A 47 15.96 4.31 11.83
CA SER A 47 16.89 3.23 11.46
C SER A 47 16.29 1.82 11.59
N SER A 48 14.97 1.67 11.43
CA SER A 48 14.28 0.39 11.63
C SER A 48 14.55 -0.60 10.50
N THR A 49 14.56 -1.89 10.82
CA THR A 49 14.63 -3.01 9.86
C THR A 49 13.30 -3.22 9.13
N CYS A 50 12.20 -2.68 9.65
CA CYS A 50 10.83 -2.78 9.13
C CYS A 50 10.48 -1.72 8.08
N THR A 51 11.50 -1.09 7.47
CA THR A 51 11.37 0.04 6.53
C THR A 51 11.28 -0.38 5.06
N PHE A 52 10.74 -1.57 4.77
CA PHE A 52 10.69 -2.10 3.40
C PHE A 52 10.01 -1.13 2.43
N PHE A 53 8.81 -0.66 2.77
CA PHE A 53 8.09 0.31 1.96
C PHE A 53 8.79 1.67 1.88
N THR A 54 9.28 2.21 3.00
CA THR A 54 10.00 3.49 3.02
C THR A 54 11.22 3.47 2.09
N LYS A 55 11.94 2.34 2.04
CA LYS A 55 13.06 2.17 1.12
C LYS A 55 12.61 2.19 -0.34
N ILE A 56 11.49 1.53 -0.67
CA ILE A 56 10.93 1.56 -2.04
C ILE A 56 10.63 3.00 -2.44
N TYR A 57 10.01 3.78 -1.54
CA TYR A 57 9.70 5.19 -1.80
C TYR A 57 10.94 6.06 -1.98
N GLY A 58 11.95 5.87 -1.14
CA GLY A 58 13.21 6.64 -1.23
C GLY A 58 13.92 6.48 -2.57
N GLU A 59 13.75 5.34 -3.26
CA GLU A 59 14.39 5.03 -4.54
C GLU A 59 13.60 5.56 -5.77
N ILE A 60 12.28 5.76 -5.67
CA ILE A 60 11.41 6.10 -6.83
C ILE A 60 11.17 7.63 -6.89
N GLN A 61 12.20 8.41 -7.24
CA GLN A 61 12.17 9.90 -7.23
C GLN A 61 10.87 10.61 -7.70
N TYR A 62 10.26 11.34 -6.74
CA TYR A 62 9.91 12.78 -6.71
C TYR A 62 8.97 13.44 -7.73
N ASP A 63 7.91 12.80 -8.20
CA ASP A 63 6.70 13.56 -8.52
C ASP A 63 5.51 12.93 -7.77
N PRO A 64 4.94 13.62 -6.75
CA PRO A 64 3.96 13.02 -5.86
C PRO A 64 2.67 12.56 -6.55
N TYR A 65 2.42 12.99 -7.78
CA TYR A 65 1.12 12.77 -8.44
C TYR A 65 1.23 12.35 -9.91
N ALA A 66 2.45 12.12 -10.42
CA ALA A 66 2.67 11.80 -11.83
C ALA A 66 3.28 10.41 -11.99
N PHE A 67 2.41 9.40 -12.05
CA PHE A 67 2.79 8.15 -12.69
C PHE A 67 2.90 8.39 -14.20
N ASP A 68 4.12 8.32 -14.74
CA ASP A 68 4.43 8.53 -16.17
C ASP A 68 4.51 7.21 -16.96
N TYR A 69 4.02 6.14 -16.34
CA TYR A 69 4.05 4.77 -16.83
C TYR A 69 5.44 4.15 -17.05
N ASN A 70 6.52 4.88 -16.73
CA ASN A 70 7.88 4.38 -16.82
C ASN A 70 8.24 3.63 -15.54
N LEU A 71 8.13 2.31 -15.59
CA LEU A 71 8.46 1.45 -14.46
C LEU A 71 9.97 1.25 -14.22
N THR A 72 10.87 1.90 -14.96
CA THR A 72 12.32 1.62 -14.84
C THR A 72 12.83 1.85 -13.42
N SER A 73 12.50 3.00 -12.81
CA SER A 73 12.92 3.32 -11.44
C SER A 73 12.26 2.39 -10.42
N TYR A 74 10.98 2.06 -10.61
CA TYR A 74 10.26 1.10 -9.78
C TYR A 74 10.91 -0.30 -9.83
N ASP A 75 11.16 -0.82 -11.04
CA ASP A 75 11.80 -2.13 -11.25
C ASP A 75 13.18 -2.18 -10.59
N GLN A 76 13.96 -1.09 -10.69
CA GLN A 76 15.26 -0.98 -10.02
C GLN A 76 15.13 -0.94 -8.51
N ALA A 77 14.20 -0.15 -7.96
CA ALA A 77 13.94 -0.05 -6.53
C ALA A 77 13.56 -1.43 -5.94
N VAL A 78 12.61 -2.13 -6.56
CA VAL A 78 12.19 -3.46 -6.14
C VAL A 78 13.36 -4.45 -6.20
N LYS A 79 14.14 -4.46 -7.28
CA LYS A 79 15.33 -5.32 -7.41
C LYS A 79 16.37 -5.04 -6.34
N ASN A 80 16.68 -3.77 -6.08
CA ASN A 80 17.66 -3.37 -5.07
C ASN A 80 17.20 -3.81 -3.68
N ILE A 81 15.95 -3.52 -3.32
CA ILE A 81 15.47 -3.77 -1.95
C ILE A 81 15.27 -5.26 -1.69
N CYS A 82 14.78 -6.01 -2.68
CA CYS A 82 14.68 -7.47 -2.58
C CYS A 82 16.04 -8.19 -2.61
N SER A 83 17.14 -7.47 -2.88
CA SER A 83 18.50 -8.01 -2.77
C SER A 83 19.12 -7.80 -1.37
N ILE A 84 18.50 -6.97 -0.54
CA ILE A 84 18.95 -6.69 0.83
C ILE A 84 18.32 -7.74 1.76
N ASP A 85 19.10 -8.25 2.71
CA ASP A 85 18.58 -9.14 3.74
C ASP A 85 17.51 -8.42 4.57
N PHE A 86 16.27 -8.93 4.49
CA PHE A 86 15.16 -8.46 5.30
C PHE A 86 15.09 -9.23 6.62
N SER A 87 15.07 -8.50 7.73
CA SER A 87 15.15 -9.08 9.08
C SER A 87 14.06 -8.58 10.03
N CYS A 88 13.06 -7.83 9.55
CA CYS A 88 11.98 -7.37 10.40
C CYS A 88 11.14 -8.55 10.89
N THR A 89 10.90 -8.60 12.19
CA THR A 89 10.05 -9.59 12.85
C THR A 89 8.67 -9.00 13.19
N TYR A 90 7.66 -9.87 13.37
CA TYR A 90 6.34 -9.43 13.80
C TYR A 90 6.40 -8.62 15.10
N GLU A 91 7.23 -9.03 16.07
CA GLU A 91 7.34 -8.36 17.36
C GLU A 91 7.99 -6.98 17.27
N GLU A 92 9.00 -6.80 16.41
CA GLU A 92 9.62 -5.49 16.16
C GLU A 92 8.61 -4.54 15.48
N ASP A 93 7.94 -5.04 14.45
CA ASP A 93 6.97 -4.29 13.67
C ASP A 93 5.76 -3.89 14.52
N LYS A 94 5.30 -4.83 15.35
CA LYS A 94 4.21 -4.63 16.30
C LYS A 94 4.46 -3.50 17.27
N GLN A 95 5.67 -3.42 17.82
CA GLN A 95 6.04 -2.32 18.70
C GLN A 95 5.97 -0.96 18.01
N ILE A 96 6.23 -0.91 16.70
CA ILE A 96 6.15 0.33 15.92
C ILE A 96 4.70 0.75 15.75
N TRP A 97 3.84 -0.13 15.22
CA TRP A 97 2.45 0.26 14.98
C TRP A 97 1.66 0.48 16.28
N GLU A 98 1.94 -0.24 17.38
CA GLU A 98 1.26 0.00 18.67
C GLU A 98 1.59 1.39 19.23
N ARG A 99 2.82 1.90 19.02
CA ARG A 99 3.15 3.29 19.40
C ARG A 99 2.40 4.31 18.55
N ILE A 100 2.25 4.05 17.26
CA ILE A 100 1.44 4.90 16.38
C ILE A 100 -0.02 4.87 16.84
N GLU A 101 -0.59 3.70 17.14
CA GLU A 101 -1.94 3.56 17.68
C GLU A 101 -2.14 4.36 18.98
N GLU A 102 -1.16 4.32 19.88
CA GLU A 102 -1.20 5.09 21.13
C GLU A 102 -1.13 6.60 20.89
N LYS A 103 -0.17 7.06 20.08
CA LYS A 103 0.09 8.49 19.85
C LYS A 103 -0.91 9.16 18.93
N CYS A 104 -1.50 8.39 18.01
CA CYS A 104 -2.45 8.86 16.99
C CYS A 104 -3.89 8.43 17.27
N ALA A 105 -4.25 8.12 18.52
CA ALA A 105 -5.56 7.59 18.86
C ALA A 105 -6.72 8.50 18.40
N THR A 106 -6.52 9.81 18.33
CA THR A 106 -7.56 10.75 17.86
C THR A 106 -7.72 10.64 16.34
N GLU A 107 -6.61 10.76 15.61
CA GLU A 107 -6.54 10.68 14.16
C GLU A 107 -7.11 9.35 13.67
N LEU A 108 -6.73 8.24 14.32
CA LEU A 108 -7.14 6.87 13.98
C LEU A 108 -8.60 6.55 14.32
N THR A 109 -9.36 7.48 14.88
CA THR A 109 -10.84 7.36 15.03
C THR A 109 -11.62 8.16 13.99
N THR A 110 -10.93 8.96 13.17
CA THR A 110 -11.56 9.81 12.18
C THR A 110 -11.96 8.99 10.96
N TYR A 111 -13.22 9.09 10.55
CA TYR A 111 -13.69 8.44 9.33
C TYR A 111 -13.00 9.02 8.09
N VAL A 112 -12.54 8.14 7.21
CA VAL A 112 -11.95 8.48 5.92
C VAL A 112 -12.70 7.77 4.81
N ASP A 113 -13.07 8.50 3.76
CA ASP A 113 -13.54 7.90 2.51
C ASP A 113 -12.34 7.47 1.67
N TRP A 114 -11.91 6.22 1.83
CA TRP A 114 -10.76 5.65 1.12
C TRP A 114 -10.93 5.58 -0.41
N SER A 115 -12.16 5.74 -0.91
CA SER A 115 -12.47 5.85 -2.34
C SER A 115 -12.31 7.26 -2.89
N ALA A 116 -12.19 8.29 -2.03
CA ALA A 116 -12.09 9.68 -2.44
C ALA A 116 -10.78 9.96 -3.19
N ASN A 117 -10.72 11.11 -3.86
CA ASN A 117 -9.48 11.60 -4.44
C ASN A 117 -8.50 11.90 -3.29
N PRO A 118 -7.30 11.27 -3.24
CA PRO A 118 -6.34 11.49 -2.17
C PRO A 118 -5.98 12.95 -1.93
N LEU A 119 -5.95 13.75 -2.99
CA LEU A 119 -5.66 15.19 -2.92
C LEU A 119 -6.68 15.99 -2.10
N SER A 120 -7.86 15.41 -1.83
CA SER A 120 -8.90 16.02 -1.01
C SER A 120 -8.89 15.57 0.46
N LEU A 121 -8.01 14.62 0.80
CA LEU A 121 -7.91 14.08 2.15
C LEU A 121 -6.83 14.79 2.96
N GLU A 122 -7.07 14.94 4.27
CA GLU A 122 -6.10 15.54 5.18
C GLU A 122 -5.00 14.54 5.50
N SER A 123 -3.76 14.83 5.10
CA SER A 123 -2.60 13.97 5.36
C SER A 123 -2.44 13.71 6.86
N THR A 124 -2.71 14.68 7.72
CA THR A 124 -2.63 14.50 9.18
C THR A 124 -3.55 13.40 9.73
N ILE A 125 -4.60 13.03 8.99
CA ILE A 125 -5.49 11.90 9.31
C ILE A 125 -5.10 10.63 8.57
N VAL A 126 -4.73 10.74 7.30
CA VAL A 126 -4.48 9.56 6.45
C VAL A 126 -3.15 8.87 6.79
N GLU A 127 -2.12 9.66 7.09
CA GLU A 127 -0.75 9.20 7.33
C GLU A 127 -0.65 8.20 8.50
N PRO A 128 -1.28 8.42 9.68
CA PRO A 128 -1.32 7.40 10.73
C PRO A 128 -1.93 6.06 10.29
N TYR A 129 -3.02 6.09 9.52
CA TYR A 129 -3.62 4.86 9.00
C TYR A 129 -2.69 4.14 8.03
N ALA A 130 -2.06 4.90 7.13
CA ALA A 130 -1.09 4.36 6.19
C ALA A 130 0.07 3.71 6.93
N ALA A 131 0.65 4.38 7.93
CA ALA A 131 1.76 3.86 8.70
C ALA A 131 1.40 2.55 9.43
N VAL A 132 0.25 2.48 10.13
CA VAL A 132 -0.19 1.23 10.77
C VAL A 132 -0.36 0.11 9.75
N LEU A 133 -0.94 0.41 8.59
CA LEU A 133 -1.15 -0.58 7.53
C LEU A 133 0.18 -1.09 6.95
N LEU A 134 1.14 -0.18 6.71
CA LEU A 134 2.46 -0.49 6.16
C LEU A 134 3.27 -1.35 7.12
N PHE A 135 3.28 -1.02 8.41
CA PHE A 135 3.96 -1.83 9.41
C PHE A 135 3.23 -3.17 9.58
N PHE A 136 1.90 -3.21 9.73
CA PHE A 136 1.21 -4.51 9.88
C PHE A 136 1.45 -5.49 8.70
N PHE A 137 1.61 -4.97 7.49
CA PHE A 137 1.83 -5.78 6.30
C PHE A 137 3.28 -5.82 5.78
N THR A 138 4.27 -5.23 6.47
CA THR A 138 5.65 -5.14 5.96
C THR A 138 6.27 -6.51 5.68
N VAL A 139 6.10 -7.47 6.60
CA VAL A 139 6.63 -8.84 6.47
C VAL A 139 5.96 -9.65 5.34
N PRO A 140 4.62 -9.73 5.26
CA PRO A 140 3.98 -10.42 4.15
C PRO A 140 4.19 -9.69 2.82
N GLU A 141 4.30 -8.35 2.81
CA GLU A 141 4.60 -7.60 1.59
C GLU A 141 5.97 -7.99 1.04
N TYR A 142 7.03 -7.90 1.86
CA TYR A 142 8.38 -8.29 1.45
C TYR A 142 8.39 -9.71 0.87
N SER A 143 7.79 -10.65 1.60
CA SER A 143 7.71 -12.06 1.19
C SER A 143 6.95 -12.25 -0.13
N SER A 144 5.98 -11.38 -0.42
CA SER A 144 5.14 -11.48 -1.59
C SER A 144 5.74 -10.81 -2.83
N LEU A 145 6.29 -9.59 -2.70
CA LEU A 145 6.88 -8.83 -3.79
C LEU A 145 8.25 -9.34 -4.20
N CYS A 146 9.04 -9.80 -3.23
CA CYS A 146 10.39 -10.31 -3.48
C CYS A 146 10.40 -11.79 -3.92
N HIS A 147 9.23 -12.41 -4.02
CA HIS A 147 9.12 -13.75 -4.60
C HIS A 147 9.49 -13.73 -6.08
N LYS A 148 10.37 -14.65 -6.50
CA LYS A 148 10.70 -14.86 -7.91
C LYS A 148 9.72 -15.86 -8.52
N THR A 149 9.11 -15.50 -9.64
CA THR A 149 8.25 -16.42 -10.38
C THR A 149 9.05 -17.40 -11.22
N SER A 150 8.34 -18.32 -11.86
CA SER A 150 8.88 -19.24 -12.86
C SER A 150 9.58 -18.55 -14.05
N SER A 151 9.32 -17.27 -14.31
CA SER A 151 10.04 -16.48 -15.33
C SER A 151 11.42 -16.02 -14.85
N GLY A 152 11.67 -16.08 -13.53
CA GLY A 152 12.85 -15.54 -12.87
C GLY A 152 12.74 -14.07 -12.43
N GLU A 153 11.64 -13.37 -12.78
CA GLU A 153 11.38 -11.99 -12.37
C GLU A 153 10.69 -11.91 -11.00
N LEU A 154 10.82 -10.76 -10.33
CA LEU A 154 10.20 -10.51 -9.03
C LEU A 154 8.71 -10.20 -9.16
N CYS A 155 7.93 -10.67 -8.19
CA CYS A 155 6.49 -10.49 -8.21
C CYS A 155 6.04 -9.04 -8.13
N GLY A 156 6.75 -8.16 -7.42
CA GLY A 156 6.45 -6.73 -7.44
C GLY A 156 6.53 -6.12 -8.84
N ILE A 157 7.42 -6.62 -9.68
CA ILE A 157 7.62 -6.14 -11.06
C ILE A 157 6.57 -6.73 -12.01
N GLU A 158 6.31 -8.02 -11.95
CA GLU A 158 5.40 -8.67 -12.90
C GLU A 158 3.93 -8.28 -12.70
N SER A 159 3.53 -8.10 -11.44
CA SER A 159 2.12 -7.93 -11.07
C SER A 159 1.55 -6.54 -11.39
N ILE A 160 2.40 -5.50 -11.46
CA ILE A 160 1.96 -4.13 -11.76
C ILE A 160 1.77 -3.88 -13.27
N ARG A 161 2.49 -4.61 -14.15
CA ARG A 161 2.51 -4.36 -15.60
C ARG A 161 1.13 -4.34 -16.28
N PRO A 162 0.21 -5.29 -16.02
CA PRO A 162 -1.11 -5.27 -16.64
C PRO A 162 -1.92 -4.00 -16.30
N LEU A 163 -1.81 -3.52 -15.06
CA LEU A 163 -2.47 -2.29 -14.62
C LEU A 163 -1.89 -1.08 -15.35
N VAL A 164 -0.57 -0.99 -15.46
CA VAL A 164 0.13 0.09 -16.21
C VAL A 164 -0.27 0.11 -17.68
N ASP A 165 -0.32 -1.06 -18.33
CA ASP A 165 -0.68 -1.14 -19.74
C ASP A 165 -2.13 -0.73 -19.99
N TRP A 166 -3.04 -1.07 -19.08
CA TRP A 166 -4.43 -0.57 -19.12
C TRP A 166 -4.49 0.95 -18.90
N LEU A 167 -3.78 1.49 -17.92
CA LEU A 167 -3.79 2.94 -17.66
C LEU A 167 -3.24 3.75 -18.84
N LYS A 168 -2.17 3.26 -19.51
CA LYS A 168 -1.66 3.87 -20.75
C LYS A 168 -2.74 4.00 -21.84
N GLN A 169 -3.68 3.07 -21.88
CA GLN A 169 -4.77 3.07 -22.86
C GLN A 169 -5.90 4.02 -22.44
N GLU A 170 -6.27 4.03 -21.17
CA GLU A 170 -7.38 4.84 -20.64
C GLU A 170 -7.02 6.31 -20.38
N ILE A 171 -5.75 6.57 -20.04
CA ILE A 171 -5.25 7.87 -19.58
C ILE A 171 -3.87 8.12 -20.21
N PRO A 172 -3.76 8.20 -21.56
CA PRO A 172 -2.48 8.28 -22.27
C PRO A 172 -1.65 9.53 -21.92
N GLU A 173 -2.29 10.59 -21.43
CA GLU A 173 -1.65 11.82 -20.97
C GLU A 173 -0.65 11.61 -19.82
N GLY A 174 -0.78 10.51 -19.07
CA GLY A 174 -0.07 10.31 -17.80
C GLY A 174 -0.56 11.30 -16.74
N LYS A 175 -0.15 11.11 -15.48
CA LYS A 175 -0.64 11.84 -14.29
C LYS A 175 -2.00 11.38 -13.78
N ILE A 176 -1.94 10.52 -12.79
CA ILE A 176 -3.09 9.86 -12.19
C ILE A 176 -2.92 9.78 -10.69
N ASN A 177 -4.03 9.84 -9.97
CA ASN A 177 -4.07 9.62 -8.53
C ASN A 177 -4.97 8.44 -8.24
N PHE A 178 -4.45 7.40 -7.61
CA PHE A 178 -5.27 6.27 -7.19
C PHE A 178 -6.00 6.58 -5.89
N SER A 179 -7.26 6.18 -5.74
CA SER A 179 -7.88 6.15 -4.41
C SER A 179 -7.08 5.22 -3.49
N TYR A 180 -7.04 5.50 -2.18
CA TYR A 180 -6.30 4.68 -1.21
C TYR A 180 -6.79 3.23 -1.17
N ASP A 181 -8.07 3.01 -1.48
CA ASP A 181 -8.64 1.67 -1.62
C ASP A 181 -8.45 1.03 -3.00
N PHE A 182 -7.84 1.72 -3.98
CA PHE A 182 -7.55 1.19 -5.33
C PHE A 182 -8.77 0.71 -6.11
N LEU A 183 -9.96 1.16 -5.71
CA LEU A 183 -11.14 0.99 -6.54
C LEU A 183 -11.12 1.95 -7.72
N PHE A 184 -10.48 3.12 -7.59
CA PHE A 184 -10.57 4.21 -8.55
C PHE A 184 -9.21 4.81 -8.88
N VAL A 185 -9.14 5.37 -10.08
CA VAL A 185 -8.08 6.28 -10.51
C VAL A 185 -8.71 7.62 -10.90
N TYR A 186 -8.08 8.71 -10.50
CA TYR A 186 -8.47 10.08 -10.76
C TYR A 186 -7.51 10.72 -11.75
N LYS A 187 -8.06 11.31 -12.82
CA LYS A 187 -7.31 12.17 -13.74
C LYS A 187 -6.99 13.52 -13.10
N GLU A 188 -6.07 14.27 -13.71
CA GLU A 188 -5.72 15.65 -13.31
C GLU A 188 -6.94 16.59 -13.30
N ASP A 189 -7.93 16.36 -14.17
CA ASP A 189 -9.18 17.13 -14.22
C ASP A 189 -10.24 16.71 -13.18
N GLY A 190 -9.91 15.72 -12.33
CA GLY A 190 -10.80 15.18 -11.30
C GLY A 190 -11.74 14.08 -11.78
N THR A 191 -11.71 13.68 -13.06
CA THR A 191 -12.49 12.56 -13.57
C THR A 191 -12.11 11.27 -12.86
N ARG A 192 -13.11 10.58 -12.32
CA ARG A 192 -12.98 9.30 -11.60
C ARG A 192 -13.27 8.13 -12.54
N ILE A 193 -12.34 7.20 -12.63
CA ILE A 193 -12.46 5.96 -13.41
C ILE A 193 -12.36 4.78 -12.44
N GLU A 194 -13.30 3.83 -12.53
CA GLU A 194 -13.20 2.58 -11.78
C GLU A 194 -12.15 1.67 -12.42
N ILE A 195 -11.24 1.14 -11.60
CA ILE A 195 -10.23 0.18 -12.05
C ILE A 195 -10.91 -1.19 -12.22
N PRO A 196 -10.82 -1.82 -13.40
CA PRO A 196 -11.40 -3.13 -13.63
C PRO A 196 -10.89 -4.19 -12.65
N VAL A 197 -11.78 -5.08 -12.20
CA VAL A 197 -11.49 -6.10 -11.18
C VAL A 197 -10.28 -6.95 -11.56
N GLU A 198 -10.13 -7.29 -12.83
CA GLU A 198 -9.04 -8.10 -13.35
C GLU A 198 -7.66 -7.48 -13.15
N PHE A 199 -7.54 -6.15 -13.13
CA PHE A 199 -6.30 -5.44 -12.81
C PHE A 199 -6.12 -5.23 -11.31
N ARG A 200 -7.23 -5.31 -10.56
CA ARG A 200 -7.25 -5.29 -9.10
C ARG A 200 -6.96 -6.68 -8.49
N SER A 201 -7.07 -7.76 -9.26
CA SER A 201 -6.83 -9.11 -8.79
C SER A 201 -5.79 -9.82 -9.66
N SER A 202 -4.53 -9.84 -9.22
CA SER A 202 -3.54 -10.73 -9.82
C SER A 202 -3.93 -12.16 -9.48
N CYS A 203 -4.40 -12.92 -10.47
CA CYS A 203 -4.73 -14.34 -10.33
C CYS A 203 -3.63 -15.26 -10.89
N GLY A 204 -2.53 -14.67 -11.36
CA GLY A 204 -1.34 -15.37 -11.85
C GLY A 204 -0.51 -15.98 -10.72
N GLU A 205 0.73 -16.35 -11.04
CA GLU A 205 1.66 -16.95 -10.08
C GLU A 205 1.89 -16.05 -8.86
N CYS A 206 2.17 -14.75 -9.07
CA CYS A 206 2.32 -13.76 -8.01
C CYS A 206 1.06 -13.58 -7.17
N GLY A 207 -0.09 -13.56 -7.82
CA GLY A 207 -1.40 -13.58 -7.17
C GLY A 207 -1.54 -14.68 -6.14
N LYS A 208 -1.26 -15.92 -6.57
CA LYS A 208 -1.33 -17.10 -5.71
C LYS A 208 -0.30 -17.04 -4.57
N ASN A 209 0.89 -16.51 -4.83
CA ASN A 209 1.90 -16.31 -3.79
C ASN A 209 1.44 -15.29 -2.74
N MET A 210 0.98 -14.10 -3.18
CA MET A 210 0.39 -13.09 -2.29
C MET A 210 -0.72 -13.71 -1.44
N MET A 211 -1.72 -14.34 -2.07
CA MET A 211 -2.82 -15.02 -1.36
C MET A 211 -2.35 -15.94 -0.24
N LYS A 212 -1.35 -16.79 -0.53
CA LYS A 212 -0.82 -17.74 0.44
C LYS A 212 -0.11 -17.01 1.59
N VAL A 213 0.71 -16.03 1.27
CA VAL A 213 1.51 -15.27 2.24
C VAL A 213 0.61 -14.48 3.20
N TYR A 214 -0.31 -13.66 2.68
CA TYR A 214 -1.20 -12.86 3.54
C TYR A 214 -2.18 -13.72 4.31
N LYS A 215 -2.72 -14.78 3.72
CA LYS A 215 -3.59 -15.70 4.45
C LYS A 215 -2.84 -16.30 5.65
N ASN A 216 -1.65 -16.84 5.43
CA ASN A 216 -0.85 -17.41 6.51
C ASN A 216 -0.51 -16.37 7.58
N TRP A 217 -0.21 -15.12 7.17
CA TRP A 217 0.04 -14.01 8.09
C TRP A 217 -1.17 -13.73 8.98
N MET A 218 -2.36 -13.57 8.40
CA MET A 218 -3.59 -13.29 9.15
C MET A 218 -4.10 -14.48 9.97
N ASP A 219 -3.76 -15.71 9.59
CA ASP A 219 -4.05 -16.91 10.39
C ASP A 219 -3.16 -16.98 11.66
N GLN A 220 -1.97 -16.37 11.62
CA GLN A 220 -1.00 -16.35 12.73
C GLN A 220 -1.09 -15.08 13.58
N HIS A 221 -1.45 -13.96 12.97
CA HIS A 221 -1.44 -12.64 13.58
C HIS A 221 -2.80 -11.97 13.38
N ALA A 222 -3.44 -11.62 14.49
CA ALA A 222 -4.72 -10.92 14.45
C ALA A 222 -4.55 -9.56 13.76
N VAL A 223 -5.43 -9.27 12.80
CA VAL A 223 -5.47 -7.96 12.13
C VAL A 223 -5.92 -6.90 13.15
N PRO A 224 -5.19 -5.78 13.29
CA PRO A 224 -5.59 -4.66 14.13
C PRO A 224 -7.04 -4.23 13.89
N ASP A 225 -7.78 -3.99 14.98
CA ASP A 225 -9.20 -3.63 14.91
C ASP A 225 -9.44 -2.35 14.09
N LEU A 226 -8.51 -1.40 14.12
CA LEU A 226 -8.63 -0.17 13.33
C LEU A 226 -8.57 -0.44 11.83
N ILE A 227 -7.77 -1.41 11.39
CA ILE A 227 -7.70 -1.79 9.97
C ILE A 227 -9.06 -2.39 9.58
N VAL A 228 -9.55 -3.34 10.37
CA VAL A 228 -10.83 -4.01 10.11
C VAL A 228 -11.99 -3.01 10.09
N ASN A 229 -12.08 -2.16 11.11
CA ASN A 229 -13.24 -1.31 11.34
C ASN A 229 -13.22 -0.05 10.47
N ASN A 230 -12.08 0.63 10.40
CA ASN A 230 -12.01 1.98 9.83
C ASN A 230 -11.55 1.96 8.37
N MET A 231 -10.79 0.93 7.95
CA MET A 231 -10.35 0.78 6.56
C MET A 231 -11.20 -0.21 5.77
N PHE A 232 -11.64 -1.29 6.42
CA PHE A 232 -12.39 -2.36 5.77
C PHE A 232 -13.85 -2.47 6.20
N GLY A 233 -14.40 -1.40 6.80
CA GLY A 233 -15.84 -1.27 7.11
C GLY A 233 -16.37 -2.35 8.06
N GLY A 234 -15.57 -2.74 9.04
CA GLY A 234 -15.92 -3.72 10.08
C GLY A 234 -15.91 -5.16 9.61
N SER A 235 -15.15 -5.50 8.55
CA SER A 235 -15.18 -6.84 7.97
C SER A 235 -13.78 -7.42 7.78
N LEU A 236 -13.39 -8.35 8.65
CA LEU A 236 -12.17 -9.14 8.47
C LEU A 236 -12.20 -9.90 7.14
N LYS A 237 -13.38 -10.36 6.71
CA LYS A 237 -13.56 -10.97 5.39
C LYS A 237 -13.17 -10.00 4.27
N ARG A 238 -13.45 -8.69 4.41
CA ARG A 238 -12.99 -7.70 3.43
C ARG A 238 -11.46 -7.57 3.40
N VAL A 239 -10.80 -7.67 4.55
CA VAL A 239 -9.32 -7.72 4.61
C VAL A 239 -8.81 -8.99 3.91
N GLN A 240 -9.42 -10.14 4.18
CA GLN A 240 -8.99 -11.42 3.59
C GLN A 240 -9.20 -11.49 2.09
N ASP A 241 -10.38 -11.07 1.64
CA ASP A 241 -10.74 -11.08 0.24
C ASP A 241 -9.90 -10.05 -0.56
N TYR A 242 -9.39 -8.99 0.09
CA TYR A 242 -8.45 -8.04 -0.51
C TYR A 242 -7.21 -8.75 -1.06
N PHE A 243 -6.60 -9.63 -0.27
CA PHE A 243 -5.45 -10.42 -0.71
C PHE A 243 -5.82 -11.66 -1.54
N SER A 244 -7.04 -11.73 -2.07
CA SER A 244 -7.57 -12.91 -2.75
C SER A 244 -7.70 -12.73 -4.26
N CYS A 245 -7.77 -13.86 -4.98
CA CYS A 245 -8.17 -13.88 -6.39
C CYS A 245 -9.68 -14.22 -6.49
N PRO A 246 -10.53 -13.30 -6.98
CA PRO A 246 -11.97 -13.50 -7.11
C PRO A 246 -12.36 -14.69 -7.99
N ILE A 247 -11.55 -14.99 -9.02
CA ILE A 247 -11.78 -16.10 -9.95
C ILE A 247 -11.64 -17.47 -9.26
N LEU A 248 -10.81 -17.57 -8.21
CA LEU A 248 -10.65 -18.80 -7.44
C LEU A 248 -11.77 -18.99 -6.42
N ILE A 249 -12.35 -17.90 -5.92
CA ILE A 249 -13.48 -17.93 -4.96
C ILE A 249 -14.79 -18.36 -5.65
N SER A 250 -14.99 -18.04 -6.93
CA SER A 250 -16.15 -18.54 -7.68
C SER A 250 -16.09 -20.05 -7.94
N ASN A 251 -14.90 -20.64 -8.02
CA ASN A 251 -14.73 -22.07 -8.28
C ASN A 251 -14.84 -22.93 -7.02
N SER A 252 -14.63 -22.38 -5.82
CA SER A 252 -14.86 -23.08 -4.55
C SER A 252 -16.32 -23.11 -4.11
N LEU A 253 -17.19 -22.28 -4.72
CA LEU A 253 -18.64 -22.28 -4.50
C LEU A 253 -19.42 -23.19 -5.47
N ASN A 254 -18.75 -23.80 -6.45
CA ASN A 254 -19.34 -24.74 -7.42
C ASN A 254 -18.91 -26.20 -7.20
N ILE A 255 -18.34 -26.51 -6.03
CA ILE A 255 -18.09 -27.88 -5.58
C ILE A 255 -18.80 -28.06 -4.24
N SER A 256 -20.11 -28.24 -4.31
CA SER A 256 -20.95 -28.85 -3.27
C SER A 256 -21.92 -29.80 -3.94
#